data_AF-A0A8J2QT34-F1
#
_entry.id   AF-A0A8J2QT34-F1
#
_cell.length_a   1.000
_cell.length_b   1.000
_cell.length_c   1.000
_cell.angle_alpha   90.00
_cell.angle_beta   90.00
_cell.angle_gamma   90.00
#
_symmetry.space_group_name_H-M   'P 1'
#
loop_
_entity.id
_entity.type
_entity.pdbx_description
1 polymer ?
#
loop_
_entity_poly.entity_id
_entity_poly.type
_entity_poly.pdbx_seq_one_letter_code
_entity_poly.pdbx_strand_id
1 'polypeptide(L)'
;MFASLKSKIKEETGSDISKLTSSWRSGAFLGRITLRDDSSTTTSPSSSGGPGDSTSDSISPQLHTYLADRTGATVDHAALHQQYTEQLEAQLREKDLYWEQKIEEMKLSLATVQGEEALAAQAVARTAQAEAVKAISVKDAMEKQLAEYRTRLAAAESAQDKLDVLSEEVEQSRREWSRTRAELSAALSAADARARDLADQLAVVKAALPVGHEMHHMHDDDKREFKPTGCEDYDRVCRERAVLTRQLQEAKMALADVKTSWSGQIAALETQVARVSRQAGEEGAERRRIEVEKKELREKLDNMAAELEKTKQNLANSEAKDITTELENRIRVLTEENKELLEALETERGLVKVLEANLEESNRMCDENKEELAHLNTAMTDMQHDYIDLQRKYEKERREKDEALLRNAHMSQNIEMSQCNVRYLENEVVDLKAKITEVESVVAQHRENQAECLIIKENEKARTKEIEDLQKRIEAFTESENSLKKSIQDLETEICDKNKKIKTLDNRISDMKKTLQRELQSSKTDLTSAEEQDISRRYLKHVVLRFLTSRELEARQLTRALSTLLRLSAHEEALLRAALPARTGLAAWFPSLNA
;
A
#
# COMPACT_ATOMS: atom_id res chain seq x y z
N MET A 1 24.53 -11.26 39.24
CA MET A 1 23.32 -11.26 38.39
C MET A 1 23.62 -10.84 36.95
N PHE A 2 23.96 -9.57 36.63
CA PHE A 2 24.16 -9.08 35.25
C PHE A 2 24.97 -9.97 34.29
N ALA A 3 26.07 -10.61 34.73
CA ALA A 3 26.87 -11.49 33.88
C ALA A 3 26.12 -12.74 33.36
N SER A 4 25.17 -13.27 34.15
CA SER A 4 24.36 -14.44 33.76
C SER A 4 23.36 -14.07 32.66
N LEU A 5 22.68 -12.93 32.81
CA LEU A 5 21.76 -12.40 31.80
C LEU A 5 22.47 -12.13 30.46
N LYS A 6 23.69 -11.57 30.53
CA LYS A 6 24.51 -11.27 29.34
C LYS A 6 24.96 -12.54 28.60
N SER A 7 25.12 -13.66 29.30
CA SER A 7 25.47 -14.95 28.71
C SER A 7 24.26 -15.60 28.04
N LYS A 8 23.10 -15.61 28.71
CA LYS A 8 21.88 -16.22 28.16
C LYS A 8 21.37 -15.54 26.87
N ILE A 9 21.42 -14.20 26.80
CA ILE A 9 21.05 -13.47 25.58
C ILE A 9 22.01 -13.80 24.41
N LYS A 10 23.30 -14.02 24.69
CA LYS A 10 24.29 -14.43 23.68
C LYS A 10 24.03 -15.83 23.13
N GLU A 11 23.55 -16.73 23.99
CA GLU A 11 23.18 -18.10 23.64
C GLU A 11 21.93 -18.14 22.76
N GLU A 12 20.90 -17.33 23.08
CA GLU A 12 19.63 -17.29 22.33
C GLU A 12 19.69 -16.45 21.04
N THR A 13 20.61 -15.47 20.91
CA THR A 13 20.71 -14.56 19.73
C THR A 13 21.99 -14.70 18.91
N GLY A 14 22.93 -15.57 19.31
CA GLY A 14 24.22 -15.78 18.65
C GLY A 14 25.17 -14.57 18.63
N SER A 15 24.79 -13.45 19.24
CA SER A 15 25.43 -12.14 19.04
C SER A 15 25.81 -11.46 20.35
N ASP A 16 27.07 -11.03 20.47
CA ASP A 16 27.49 -10.21 21.62
C ASP A 16 26.83 -8.83 21.60
N ILE A 17 26.06 -8.51 22.65
CA ILE A 17 25.44 -7.19 22.89
C ILE A 17 26.45 -6.03 22.75
N SER A 18 27.72 -6.29 23.08
CA SER A 18 28.81 -5.31 22.94
C SER A 18 29.06 -4.85 21.48
N LYS A 19 28.61 -5.59 20.46
CA LYS A 19 28.63 -5.15 19.04
C LYS A 19 27.46 -4.22 18.68
N LEU A 20 26.29 -4.42 19.31
CA LEU A 20 25.14 -3.53 19.12
C LEU A 20 25.44 -2.14 19.69
N THR A 21 25.98 -2.06 20.91
CA THR A 21 26.27 -0.77 21.56
C THR A 21 27.32 0.08 20.83
N SER A 22 28.25 -0.53 20.09
CA SER A 22 29.20 0.21 19.23
C SER A 22 28.55 0.83 17.99
N SER A 23 27.48 0.21 17.46
CA SER A 23 26.74 0.70 16.29
C SER A 23 25.86 1.92 16.59
N TRP A 24 25.57 2.18 17.87
CA TRP A 24 24.77 3.33 18.31
C TRP A 24 25.62 4.54 18.76
N ARG A 25 26.93 4.35 18.97
CA ARG A 25 27.88 5.44 19.28
C ARG A 25 28.76 5.87 18.10
N SER A 26 28.86 5.04 17.06
CA SER A 26 29.42 5.46 15.77
C SER A 26 28.28 6.03 14.93
N GLY A 27 28.34 7.32 14.59
CA GLY A 27 27.27 8.07 13.92
C GLY A 27 27.03 7.71 12.43
N ALA A 28 27.01 6.43 12.09
CA ALA A 28 26.90 5.91 10.73
C ALA A 28 25.46 5.58 10.29
N PHE A 29 24.50 5.45 11.22
CA PHE A 29 23.10 5.14 10.90
C PHE A 29 22.21 6.38 10.71
N LEU A 30 22.60 7.52 11.30
CA LEU A 30 22.01 8.84 10.97
C LEU A 30 22.68 9.52 9.77
N GLY A 31 23.65 8.84 9.13
CA GLY A 31 24.47 9.37 8.03
C GLY A 31 23.81 9.38 6.65
N ARG A 32 22.48 9.26 6.53
CA ARG A 32 21.80 9.35 5.22
C ARG A 32 20.36 9.89 5.22
N ILE A 33 20.01 10.76 6.16
CA ILE A 33 18.88 11.69 5.99
C ILE A 33 19.43 13.11 5.89
N THR A 34 20.13 13.37 4.79
CA THR A 34 20.06 14.71 4.18
C THR A 34 18.59 14.97 3.85
N LEU A 35 18.02 16.11 4.23
CA LEU A 35 16.76 16.54 3.63
C LEU A 35 16.97 16.59 2.13
N ARG A 36 16.26 15.71 1.43
CA ARG A 36 16.17 15.70 -0.02
C ARG A 36 14.78 16.24 -0.31
N ASP A 37 14.71 17.52 -0.60
CA ASP A 37 13.47 18.17 -1.00
C ASP A 37 13.09 17.67 -2.40
N ASP A 38 12.50 16.47 -2.47
CA ASP A 38 11.82 15.95 -3.66
C ASP A 38 10.47 16.68 -3.86
N SER A 39 10.50 18.02 -3.78
CA SER A 39 9.48 18.92 -4.30
C SER A 39 9.54 18.86 -5.82
N SER A 40 8.59 18.17 -6.43
CA SER A 40 8.56 17.93 -7.86
C SER A 40 8.32 19.21 -8.67
N THR A 41 9.40 19.72 -9.25
CA THR A 41 9.44 20.49 -10.50
C THR A 41 8.55 21.74 -10.59
N THR A 42 9.04 22.85 -10.04
CA THR A 42 8.81 24.19 -10.61
C THR A 42 10.15 24.86 -10.91
N THR A 43 10.49 24.99 -12.19
CA THR A 43 11.79 25.52 -12.63
C THR A 43 11.77 27.04 -12.76
N SER A 44 12.31 27.74 -11.75
CA SER A 44 12.53 29.19 -11.77
C SER A 44 14.01 29.51 -11.49
N PRO A 45 14.72 30.19 -12.40
CA PRO A 45 16.15 30.47 -12.23
C PRO A 45 16.40 31.71 -11.35
N SER A 46 17.41 31.65 -10.48
CA SER A 46 17.90 32.83 -9.75
C SER A 46 18.68 33.77 -10.67
N SER A 47 18.39 35.07 -10.63
CA SER A 47 19.13 36.08 -11.38
C SER A 47 20.45 36.45 -10.69
N SER A 48 21.58 36.33 -11.41
CA SER A 48 22.85 36.92 -10.98
C SER A 48 23.73 37.33 -12.17
N GLY A 49 23.96 38.63 -12.30
CA GLY A 49 25.10 39.24 -13.01
C GLY A 49 25.35 38.88 -14.49
N GLY A 50 24.72 39.60 -15.43
CA GLY A 50 25.15 39.62 -16.82
C GLY A 50 24.35 40.61 -17.70
N PRO A 51 24.98 41.57 -18.39
CA PRO A 51 24.27 42.47 -19.30
C PRO A 51 23.99 41.77 -20.64
N GLY A 52 22.87 41.06 -20.72
CA GLY A 52 22.38 40.38 -21.94
C GLY A 52 21.33 41.22 -22.67
N ASP A 53 21.67 41.70 -23.86
CA ASP A 53 20.72 42.32 -24.79
C ASP A 53 19.72 41.27 -25.32
N SER A 54 18.42 41.57 -25.28
CA SER A 54 17.35 40.82 -25.96
C SER A 54 16.04 41.60 -25.98
N THR A 55 15.85 42.38 -27.05
CA THR A 55 14.55 42.95 -27.40
C THR A 55 13.59 41.88 -27.95
N SER A 56 12.56 41.48 -27.21
CA SER A 56 11.20 41.19 -27.74
C SER A 56 10.24 40.84 -26.62
N ASP A 57 9.17 41.63 -26.48
CA ASP A 57 7.77 41.15 -26.55
C ASP A 57 6.83 42.29 -26.15
N SER A 58 6.95 43.38 -26.92
CA SER A 58 5.97 44.47 -26.93
C SER A 58 5.10 44.30 -28.16
N ILE A 59 3.87 43.80 -27.99
CA ILE A 59 2.86 43.82 -29.06
C ILE A 59 2.72 45.28 -29.51
N SER A 60 3.01 45.56 -30.79
CA SER A 60 3.01 46.94 -31.30
C SER A 60 1.68 47.63 -30.97
N PRO A 61 1.68 48.87 -30.41
CA PRO A 61 0.46 49.57 -30.03
C PRO A 61 -0.57 49.64 -31.17
N GLN A 62 -0.08 49.76 -32.40
CA GLN A 62 -0.89 49.79 -33.63
C GLN A 62 -1.73 48.52 -33.82
N LEU A 63 -1.23 47.35 -33.40
CA LEU A 63 -1.91 46.07 -33.55
C LEU A 63 -3.01 45.88 -32.48
N HIS A 64 -2.82 46.44 -31.28
CA HIS A 64 -3.88 46.56 -30.28
C HIS A 64 -5.03 47.47 -30.76
N THR A 65 -4.73 48.62 -31.36
CA THR A 65 -5.76 49.51 -31.94
C THR A 65 -6.52 48.79 -33.06
N TYR A 66 -5.80 48.13 -33.98
CA TYR A 66 -6.38 47.43 -35.14
C TYR A 66 -7.26 46.23 -34.78
N LEU A 67 -7.05 45.62 -33.60
CA LEU A 67 -7.95 44.60 -33.05
C LEU A 67 -9.16 45.22 -32.36
N ALA A 68 -8.97 46.27 -31.54
CA ALA A 68 -10.05 46.93 -30.80
C ALA A 68 -11.12 47.53 -31.73
N ASP A 69 -10.71 48.25 -32.79
CA ASP A 69 -11.60 48.83 -33.81
C ASP A 69 -12.44 47.78 -34.57
N ARG A 70 -12.03 46.50 -34.53
CA ARG A 70 -12.60 45.44 -35.36
C ARG A 70 -13.41 44.40 -34.58
N THR A 71 -13.25 44.32 -33.26
CA THR A 71 -14.06 43.47 -32.38
C THR A 71 -15.06 44.26 -31.52
N GLY A 72 -14.86 45.57 -31.34
CA GLY A 72 -15.69 46.40 -30.46
C GLY A 72 -15.52 46.09 -28.96
N ALA A 73 -14.56 45.23 -28.60
CA ALA A 73 -14.32 44.79 -27.23
C ALA A 73 -12.85 45.04 -26.85
N THR A 74 -12.61 46.15 -26.13
CA THR A 74 -11.33 46.40 -25.46
C THR A 74 -11.17 45.42 -24.31
N VAL A 75 -10.33 44.40 -24.48
CA VAL A 75 -9.95 43.50 -23.38
C VAL A 75 -9.08 44.28 -22.40
N ASP A 76 -9.62 44.54 -21.21
CA ASP A 76 -8.87 45.20 -20.14
C ASP A 76 -7.87 44.22 -19.52
N HIS A 77 -6.64 44.25 -20.06
CA HIS A 77 -5.54 43.43 -19.57
C HIS A 77 -5.11 43.76 -18.13
N ALA A 78 -5.40 44.97 -17.62
CA ALA A 78 -5.11 45.31 -16.23
C ALA A 78 -6.12 44.63 -15.29
N ALA A 79 -7.42 44.70 -15.61
CA ALA A 79 -8.47 43.98 -14.89
C ALA A 79 -8.26 42.45 -14.95
N LEU A 80 -7.85 41.92 -16.11
CA LEU A 80 -7.56 40.49 -16.26
C LEU A 80 -6.34 40.04 -15.43
N HIS A 81 -5.26 40.84 -15.41
CA HIS A 81 -4.12 40.57 -14.54
C HIS A 81 -4.49 40.65 -13.06
N GLN A 82 -5.28 41.65 -12.67
CA GLN A 82 -5.75 41.82 -11.29
C GLN A 82 -6.57 40.59 -10.83
N GLN A 83 -7.52 40.14 -11.64
CA GLN A 83 -8.30 38.92 -11.36
C GLN A 83 -7.42 37.68 -11.22
N TYR A 84 -6.38 37.55 -12.05
CA TYR A 84 -5.44 36.43 -11.95
C TYR A 84 -4.59 36.49 -10.68
N THR A 85 -4.11 37.67 -10.27
CA THR A 85 -3.40 37.84 -8.98
C THR A 85 -4.32 37.61 -7.79
N GLU A 86 -5.57 38.08 -7.84
CA GLU A 86 -6.56 37.85 -6.78
C GLU A 86 -6.93 36.36 -6.64
N GLN A 87 -7.02 35.62 -7.75
CA GLN A 87 -7.15 34.15 -7.73
C GLN A 87 -5.91 33.47 -7.14
N LEU A 88 -4.70 33.89 -7.53
CA LEU A 88 -3.47 33.28 -7.05
C LEU A 88 -3.27 33.50 -5.55
N GLU A 89 -3.54 34.71 -5.05
CA GLU A 89 -3.54 35.00 -3.62
C GLU A 89 -4.66 34.26 -2.87
N ALA A 90 -5.83 34.08 -3.47
CA ALA A 90 -6.90 33.29 -2.86
C ALA A 90 -6.49 31.83 -2.69
N GLN A 91 -5.89 31.22 -3.72
CA GLN A 91 -5.36 29.85 -3.64
C GLN A 91 -4.19 29.74 -2.66
N LEU A 92 -3.29 30.72 -2.58
CA LEU A 92 -2.23 30.75 -1.57
C LEU A 92 -2.82 30.77 -0.16
N ARG A 93 -3.73 31.71 0.15
CA ARG A 93 -4.40 31.79 1.45
C ARG A 93 -5.19 30.53 1.81
N GLU A 94 -5.80 29.85 0.83
CA GLU A 94 -6.45 28.55 1.03
C GLU A 94 -5.46 27.43 1.37
N LYS A 95 -4.27 27.42 0.73
CA LYS A 95 -3.19 26.47 1.06
C LYS A 95 -2.55 26.75 2.41
N ASP A 96 -2.35 28.01 2.77
CA ASP A 96 -1.82 28.41 4.07
C ASP A 96 -2.77 27.97 5.19
N LEU A 97 -4.06 28.27 5.07
CA LEU A 97 -5.10 27.82 6.02
C LEU A 97 -5.18 26.29 6.13
N TYR A 98 -5.03 25.56 5.02
CA TYR A 98 -4.97 24.09 5.03
C TYR A 98 -3.76 23.56 5.81
N TRP A 99 -2.57 24.16 5.61
CA TRP A 99 -1.36 23.78 6.33
C TRP A 99 -1.42 24.17 7.81
N GLU A 100 -1.97 25.32 8.17
CA GLU A 100 -2.22 25.70 9.57
C GLU A 100 -3.14 24.69 10.27
N GLN A 101 -4.27 24.32 9.64
CA GLN A 101 -5.17 23.28 10.16
C GLN A 101 -4.47 21.93 10.32
N LYS A 102 -3.68 21.50 9.33
CA LYS A 102 -2.92 20.24 9.41
C LYS A 102 -1.85 20.28 10.49
N ILE A 103 -1.22 21.44 10.74
CA ILE A 103 -0.24 21.64 11.82
C ILE A 103 -0.91 21.57 13.19
N GLU A 104 -2.11 22.15 13.39
CA GLU A 104 -2.84 22.01 14.66
C GLU A 104 -3.36 20.58 14.89
N GLU A 105 -3.81 19.88 13.85
CA GLU A 105 -4.16 18.45 13.94
C GLU A 105 -2.95 17.58 14.34
N MET A 106 -1.77 17.87 13.78
CA MET A 106 -0.51 17.22 14.14
C MET A 106 -0.06 17.54 15.58
N LYS A 107 -0.28 18.77 16.06
CA LYS A 107 -0.02 19.16 17.47
C LYS A 107 -0.96 18.44 18.44
N LEU A 108 -2.25 18.37 18.11
CA LEU A 108 -3.26 17.70 18.92
C LEU A 108 -2.98 16.20 19.03
N SER A 109 -2.69 15.52 17.91
CA SER A 109 -2.34 14.09 17.90
C SER A 109 -1.01 13.80 18.60
N LEU A 110 -0.01 14.69 18.50
CA LEU A 110 1.21 14.58 19.30
C LEU A 110 0.92 14.71 20.81
N ALA A 111 0.05 15.65 21.20
CA ALA A 111 -0.33 15.86 22.60
C ALA A 111 -1.12 14.68 23.19
N THR A 112 -2.01 14.04 22.41
CA THR A 112 -2.71 12.82 22.87
C THR A 112 -1.75 11.65 23.04
N VAL A 113 -0.85 11.41 22.08
CA VAL A 113 0.16 10.33 22.17
C VAL A 113 1.11 10.56 23.36
N GLN A 114 1.54 11.80 23.61
CA GLN A 114 2.36 12.13 24.80
C GLN A 114 1.58 11.95 26.12
N GLY A 115 0.27 12.22 26.13
CA GLY A 115 -0.60 11.94 27.26
C GLY A 115 -0.75 10.45 27.54
N GLU A 116 -0.96 9.65 26.50
CA GLU A 116 -1.05 8.19 26.56
C GLU A 116 0.28 7.56 27.02
N GLU A 117 1.42 8.01 26.48
CA GLU A 117 2.75 7.56 26.91
C GLU A 117 3.01 7.89 28.40
N ALA A 118 2.65 9.11 28.84
CA ALA A 118 2.77 9.50 30.24
C ALA A 118 1.88 8.68 31.19
N LEU A 119 0.65 8.34 30.76
CA LEU A 119 -0.26 7.47 31.51
C LEU A 119 0.27 6.02 31.56
N ALA A 120 0.79 5.49 30.45
CA ALA A 120 1.40 4.17 30.40
C ALA A 120 2.65 4.09 31.29
N ALA A 121 3.52 5.09 31.25
CA ALA A 121 4.68 5.19 32.13
C ALA A 121 4.29 5.27 33.62
N GLN A 122 3.22 6.01 33.96
CA GLN A 122 2.70 6.07 35.32
C GLN A 122 2.08 4.73 35.77
N ALA A 123 1.42 3.99 34.87
CA ALA A 123 0.89 2.65 35.15
C ALA A 123 2.03 1.66 35.44
N VAL A 124 3.07 1.62 34.61
CA VAL A 124 4.27 0.79 34.81
C VAL A 124 5.01 1.14 36.11
N ALA A 125 5.10 2.43 36.46
CA ALA A 125 5.67 2.84 37.74
C ALA A 125 4.85 2.32 38.94
N ARG A 126 3.52 2.34 38.86
CA ARG A 126 2.62 1.82 39.91
C ARG A 126 2.71 0.29 40.04
N THR A 127 2.76 -0.47 38.95
CA THR A 127 2.89 -1.94 39.01
C THR A 127 4.24 -2.34 39.61
N ALA A 128 5.34 -1.72 39.16
CA ALA A 128 6.67 -1.96 39.73
C ALA A 128 6.74 -1.62 41.23
N GLN A 129 6.09 -0.54 41.67
CA GLN A 129 6.02 -0.17 43.09
C GLN A 129 5.18 -1.18 43.89
N ALA A 130 4.06 -1.66 43.35
CA ALA A 130 3.23 -2.70 43.99
C ALA A 130 3.96 -4.05 44.10
N GLU A 131 4.74 -4.43 43.08
CA GLU A 131 5.61 -5.62 43.10
C GLU A 131 6.73 -5.49 44.12
N ALA A 132 7.38 -4.32 44.22
CA ALA A 132 8.40 -4.06 45.24
C ALA A 132 7.84 -4.18 46.67
N VAL A 133 6.63 -3.66 46.93
CA VAL A 133 5.95 -3.79 48.22
C VAL A 133 5.61 -5.25 48.53
N LYS A 134 5.12 -6.03 47.54
CA LYS A 134 4.89 -7.48 47.69
C LYS A 134 6.18 -8.26 47.97
N ALA A 135 7.29 -7.91 47.30
CA ALA A 135 8.58 -8.55 47.54
C ALA A 135 9.11 -8.28 48.95
N ILE A 136 8.92 -7.05 49.47
CA ILE A 136 9.28 -6.69 50.85
C ILE A 136 8.40 -7.45 51.86
N SER A 137 7.07 -7.48 51.68
CA SER A 137 6.20 -8.17 52.66
C SER A 137 6.41 -9.69 52.69
N VAL A 138 6.73 -10.32 51.55
CA VAL A 138 7.16 -11.73 51.49
C VAL A 138 8.50 -11.93 52.19
N LYS A 139 9.49 -11.05 51.98
CA LYS A 139 10.78 -11.10 52.68
C LYS A 139 10.59 -11.00 54.21
N ASP A 140 9.79 -10.04 54.67
CA ASP A 140 9.55 -9.82 56.10
C ASP A 140 8.79 -10.98 56.75
N ALA A 141 7.89 -11.63 56.01
CA ALA A 141 7.23 -12.86 56.46
C ALA A 141 8.23 -14.03 56.60
N MET A 142 9.14 -14.20 55.64
CA MET A 142 10.19 -15.22 55.69
C MET A 142 11.21 -14.94 56.81
N GLU A 143 11.57 -13.68 57.06
CA GLU A 143 12.45 -13.31 58.17
C GLU A 143 11.80 -13.53 59.54
N LYS A 144 10.47 -13.32 59.67
CA LYS A 144 9.70 -13.70 60.86
C LYS A 144 9.69 -15.22 61.08
N GLN A 145 9.43 -16.02 60.03
CA GLN A 145 9.50 -17.48 60.13
C GLN A 145 10.90 -17.96 60.51
N LEU A 146 11.96 -17.40 59.92
CA LEU A 146 13.35 -17.71 60.30
C LEU A 146 13.69 -17.30 61.73
N ALA A 147 13.11 -16.22 62.26
CA ALA A 147 13.24 -15.86 63.68
C ALA A 147 12.53 -16.88 64.58
N GLU A 148 11.33 -17.32 64.21
CA GLU A 148 10.58 -18.35 64.97
C GLU A 148 11.27 -19.72 64.94
N TYR A 149 11.82 -20.15 63.80
CA TYR A 149 12.60 -21.39 63.76
C TYR A 149 13.88 -21.31 64.61
N ARG A 150 14.52 -20.14 64.72
CA ARG A 150 15.66 -19.94 65.62
C ARG A 150 15.28 -19.99 67.10
N THR A 151 14.15 -19.39 67.51
CA THR A 151 13.71 -19.47 68.92
C THR A 151 13.24 -20.88 69.28
N ARG A 152 12.56 -21.58 68.37
CA ARG A 152 12.23 -23.02 68.52
C ARG A 152 13.48 -23.90 68.63
N LEU A 153 14.53 -23.62 67.84
CA LEU A 153 15.81 -24.34 67.91
C LEU A 153 16.50 -24.13 69.27
N ALA A 154 16.68 -22.87 69.70
CA ALA A 154 17.29 -22.55 70.99
C ALA A 154 16.51 -23.13 72.19
N ALA A 155 15.18 -23.23 72.09
CA ALA A 155 14.35 -23.90 73.08
C ALA A 155 14.56 -25.43 73.10
N ALA A 156 14.80 -26.05 71.94
CA ALA A 156 15.13 -27.47 71.84
C ALA A 156 16.56 -27.78 72.34
N GLU A 157 17.54 -26.93 72.02
CA GLU A 157 18.91 -27.00 72.55
C GLU A 157 18.88 -26.92 74.10
N SER A 158 18.18 -25.92 74.66
CA SER A 158 18.00 -25.80 76.12
C SER A 158 17.16 -26.94 76.74
N ALA A 159 16.40 -27.71 75.96
CA ALA A 159 15.72 -28.90 76.43
C ALA A 159 16.66 -30.13 76.43
N GLN A 160 17.57 -30.23 75.45
CA GLN A 160 18.61 -31.24 75.40
C GLN A 160 19.59 -31.08 76.57
N ASP A 161 20.08 -29.86 76.84
CA ASP A 161 20.96 -29.57 77.99
C ASP A 161 20.38 -30.11 79.32
N LYS A 162 19.07 -29.94 79.51
CA LYS A 162 18.35 -30.42 80.71
C LYS A 162 18.21 -31.94 80.73
N LEU A 163 18.02 -32.58 79.58
CA LEU A 163 17.96 -34.03 79.45
C LEU A 163 19.32 -34.68 79.74
N ASP A 164 20.41 -34.04 79.32
CA ASP A 164 21.77 -34.52 79.57
C ASP A 164 22.14 -34.39 81.07
N VAL A 165 21.77 -33.27 81.71
CA VAL A 165 21.90 -33.11 83.18
C VAL A 165 21.10 -34.16 83.94
N LEU A 166 19.81 -34.36 83.61
CA LEU A 166 18.97 -35.38 84.25
C LEU A 166 19.49 -36.81 84.02
N SER A 167 20.13 -37.06 82.88
CA SER A 167 20.74 -38.37 82.58
C SER A 167 21.95 -38.64 83.49
N GLU A 168 22.81 -37.65 83.70
CA GLU A 168 23.96 -37.77 84.61
C GLU A 168 23.52 -37.85 86.09
N GLU A 169 22.46 -37.13 86.51
CA GLU A 169 21.85 -37.30 87.85
C GLU A 169 21.31 -38.74 88.07
N VAL A 170 20.68 -39.32 87.05
CA VAL A 170 20.20 -40.72 87.09
C VAL A 170 21.38 -41.70 87.12
N GLU A 171 22.48 -41.43 86.42
CA GLU A 171 23.68 -42.26 86.51
C GLU A 171 24.38 -42.13 87.87
N GLN A 172 24.50 -40.93 88.45
CA GLN A 172 25.01 -40.73 89.81
C GLN A 172 24.18 -41.51 90.83
N SER A 173 22.85 -41.43 90.74
CA SER A 173 21.92 -42.19 91.58
C SER A 173 22.12 -43.71 91.45
N ARG A 174 22.37 -44.22 90.23
CA ARG A 174 22.69 -45.65 89.98
C ARG A 174 24.04 -46.05 90.58
N ARG A 175 25.06 -45.19 90.45
CA ARG A 175 26.40 -45.39 91.02
C ARG A 175 26.32 -45.41 92.56
N GLU A 176 25.46 -44.59 93.18
CA GLU A 176 25.21 -44.56 94.63
C GLU A 176 24.46 -45.77 95.16
N TRP A 177 23.35 -46.15 94.52
CA TRP A 177 22.63 -47.37 94.89
C TRP A 177 23.51 -48.63 94.77
N SER A 178 24.42 -48.65 93.80
CA SER A 178 25.40 -49.73 93.63
C SER A 178 26.43 -49.78 94.78
N ARG A 179 26.88 -48.62 95.28
CA ARG A 179 27.78 -48.53 96.45
C ARG A 179 27.08 -49.03 97.73
N THR A 180 25.93 -48.47 98.07
CA THR A 180 25.22 -48.83 99.32
C THR A 180 24.77 -50.28 99.33
N ARG A 181 24.37 -50.85 98.17
CA ARG A 181 24.09 -52.28 98.04
C ARG A 181 25.32 -53.15 98.30
N ALA A 182 26.51 -52.76 97.85
CA ALA A 182 27.74 -53.50 98.11
C ALA A 182 28.13 -53.45 99.60
N GLU A 183 28.03 -52.27 100.22
CA GLU A 183 28.29 -52.05 101.65
C GLU A 183 27.38 -52.91 102.54
N LEU A 184 26.07 -52.92 102.27
CA LEU A 184 25.09 -53.75 102.99
C LEU A 184 25.36 -55.26 102.81
N SER A 185 25.75 -55.68 101.59
CA SER A 185 26.08 -57.08 101.30
C SER A 185 27.32 -57.54 102.08
N ALA A 186 28.34 -56.68 102.19
CA ALA A 186 29.53 -56.95 103.00
C ALA A 186 29.17 -57.02 104.50
N ALA A 187 28.38 -56.07 105.00
CA ALA A 187 27.97 -56.02 106.41
C ALA A 187 27.21 -57.27 106.86
N LEU A 188 26.33 -57.81 106.00
CA LEU A 188 25.61 -59.07 106.25
C LEU A 188 26.59 -60.26 106.41
N SER A 189 27.50 -60.43 105.46
CA SER A 189 28.49 -61.53 105.49
C SER A 189 29.38 -61.53 106.75
N ALA A 190 29.66 -60.35 107.30
CA ALA A 190 30.41 -60.17 108.55
C ALA A 190 29.58 -60.49 109.80
N ALA A 191 28.24 -60.42 109.74
CA ALA A 191 27.35 -60.85 110.82
C ALA A 191 27.22 -62.38 110.88
N ASP A 192 27.06 -63.02 109.72
CA ASP A 192 26.95 -64.49 109.60
C ASP A 192 28.24 -65.22 110.01
N ALA A 193 29.38 -64.54 110.02
CA ALA A 193 30.62 -65.03 110.64
C ALA A 193 30.50 -65.12 112.17
N ARG A 194 30.24 -63.97 112.83
CA ARG A 194 30.19 -63.85 114.30
C ARG A 194 29.14 -64.77 114.95
N ALA A 195 28.04 -65.06 114.25
CA ALA A 195 27.00 -65.96 114.73
C ALA A 195 27.48 -67.41 114.90
N ARG A 196 28.42 -67.87 114.06
CA ARG A 196 29.00 -69.23 114.14
C ARG A 196 29.98 -69.34 115.31
N ASP A 197 30.90 -68.38 115.43
CA ASP A 197 31.94 -68.36 116.46
C ASP A 197 31.39 -68.41 117.90
N LEU A 198 30.16 -67.92 118.12
CA LEU A 198 29.47 -67.95 119.42
C LEU A 198 28.78 -69.28 119.72
N ALA A 199 28.38 -70.04 118.70
CA ALA A 199 27.73 -71.34 118.88
C ALA A 199 28.72 -72.38 119.43
N ASP A 200 29.95 -72.40 118.91
CA ASP A 200 31.01 -73.32 119.32
C ASP A 200 31.43 -73.11 120.78
N GLN A 201 31.45 -71.86 121.25
CA GLN A 201 31.78 -71.52 122.65
C GLN A 201 30.77 -72.11 123.66
N LEU A 202 29.48 -72.14 123.32
CA LEU A 202 28.42 -72.66 124.19
C LEU A 202 28.44 -74.19 124.33
N ALA A 203 29.07 -74.91 123.41
CA ALA A 203 29.23 -76.36 123.51
C ALA A 203 30.20 -76.75 124.63
N VAL A 204 31.32 -76.01 124.78
CA VAL A 204 32.39 -76.32 125.73
C VAL A 204 31.92 -76.23 127.19
N VAL A 205 31.11 -75.22 127.52
CA VAL A 205 30.69 -74.93 128.91
C VAL A 205 29.86 -76.06 129.53
N LYS A 206 29.08 -76.80 128.73
CA LYS A 206 28.16 -77.84 129.22
C LYS A 206 28.85 -79.10 129.71
N ALA A 207 30.12 -79.33 129.36
CA ALA A 207 30.87 -80.53 129.71
C ALA A 207 31.46 -80.54 131.13
N ALA A 208 31.22 -79.50 131.94
CA ALA A 208 31.92 -79.26 133.21
C ALA A 208 31.07 -79.55 134.48
N LEU A 209 30.05 -80.42 134.39
CA LEU A 209 29.10 -80.71 135.48
C LEU A 209 29.19 -82.18 135.98
N PRO A 210 29.05 -82.46 137.30
CA PRO A 210 28.98 -83.83 137.86
C PRO A 210 27.68 -84.63 137.57
N VAL A 211 27.37 -85.65 138.39
CA VAL A 211 26.77 -86.93 137.91
C VAL A 211 25.43 -87.39 138.57
N GLY A 212 24.47 -86.54 138.98
CA GLY A 212 23.33 -86.99 139.86
C GLY A 212 22.03 -86.17 140.02
N HIS A 213 22.07 -84.83 140.13
CA HIS A 213 21.07 -83.92 139.55
C HIS A 213 20.98 -84.31 138.08
N GLU A 214 20.00 -83.79 137.35
CA GLU A 214 20.02 -83.98 135.91
C GLU A 214 21.38 -83.52 135.28
N MET A 215 22.28 -82.80 136.05
CA MET A 215 23.78 -83.00 136.11
C MET A 215 24.55 -82.73 137.50
N HIS A 216 24.40 -83.45 138.67
CA HIS A 216 25.33 -83.30 139.89
C HIS A 216 25.26 -84.34 141.09
N HIS A 217 26.33 -84.95 141.66
CA HIS A 217 26.22 -86.09 142.65
C HIS A 217 26.89 -85.93 144.06
N MET A 218 26.43 -86.70 145.09
CA MET A 218 27.02 -87.17 146.41
C MET A 218 25.98 -87.12 147.59
N HIS A 219 26.09 -87.67 148.82
CA HIS A 219 27.20 -88.29 149.61
C HIS A 219 26.74 -89.51 150.51
N ASP A 220 27.19 -89.70 151.79
CA ASP A 220 27.04 -90.99 152.55
C ASP A 220 27.02 -90.97 154.13
N ASP A 221 26.97 -89.83 154.83
CA ASP A 221 27.31 -89.76 156.29
C ASP A 221 26.21 -90.17 157.30
N ASP A 222 24.91 -90.15 156.92
CA ASP A 222 23.77 -90.36 157.84
C ASP A 222 23.69 -91.75 158.50
N LYS A 223 24.58 -92.67 158.12
CA LYS A 223 24.64 -94.06 158.59
C LYS A 223 25.21 -94.24 160.02
N ARG A 224 25.62 -93.16 160.71
CA ARG A 224 26.60 -93.24 161.82
C ARG A 224 26.10 -93.07 163.27
N GLU A 225 24.93 -92.49 163.52
CA GLU A 225 24.56 -92.06 164.89
C GLU A 225 23.88 -93.13 165.78
N PHE A 226 23.53 -94.30 165.23
CA PHE A 226 22.78 -95.32 165.96
C PHE A 226 23.68 -96.33 166.69
N LYS A 227 23.39 -96.61 167.98
CA LYS A 227 24.01 -97.68 168.77
C LYS A 227 22.96 -98.43 169.60
N PRO A 228 22.81 -99.77 169.45
CA PRO A 228 21.93 -100.56 170.31
C PRO A 228 22.56 -100.85 171.68
N THR A 229 21.72 -101.02 172.70
CA THR A 229 22.08 -101.32 174.10
C THR A 229 21.60 -102.68 174.58
N GLY A 230 20.89 -103.44 173.74
CA GLY A 230 20.68 -104.89 173.92
C GLY A 230 19.50 -105.30 174.80
N CYS A 231 18.74 -104.35 175.35
CA CYS A 231 17.43 -104.61 175.94
C CYS A 231 16.37 -104.14 174.94
N GLU A 232 15.76 -105.06 174.19
CA GLU A 232 14.99 -104.68 172.98
C GLU A 232 13.87 -103.66 173.25
N ASP A 233 13.16 -103.77 174.37
CA ASP A 233 12.12 -102.81 174.76
C ASP A 233 12.68 -101.44 175.16
N TYR A 234 13.79 -101.39 175.91
CA TYR A 234 14.44 -100.12 176.25
C TYR A 234 15.06 -99.46 175.02
N ASP A 235 15.77 -100.24 174.20
CA ASP A 235 16.31 -99.83 172.91
C ASP A 235 15.21 -99.34 171.96
N ARG A 236 14.05 -100.01 171.96
CA ARG A 236 12.87 -99.61 171.20
C ARG A 236 12.29 -98.30 171.72
N VAL A 237 12.06 -98.17 173.03
CA VAL A 237 11.58 -96.91 173.63
C VAL A 237 12.59 -95.79 173.47
N CYS A 238 13.89 -96.07 173.40
CA CYS A 238 14.93 -95.07 173.09
C CYS A 238 14.94 -94.69 171.60
N ARG A 239 14.79 -95.65 170.67
CA ARG A 239 14.55 -95.35 169.24
C ARG A 239 13.28 -94.55 169.05
N GLU A 240 12.17 -94.96 169.65
CA GLU A 240 10.88 -94.29 169.58
C GLU A 240 10.94 -92.91 170.24
N ARG A 241 11.61 -92.72 171.38
CA ARG A 241 11.82 -91.39 171.97
C ARG A 241 12.71 -90.52 171.08
N ALA A 242 13.77 -91.05 170.47
CA ALA A 242 14.62 -90.31 169.54
C ALA A 242 13.83 -89.89 168.29
N VAL A 243 13.09 -90.81 167.68
CA VAL A 243 12.20 -90.58 166.53
C VAL A 243 11.09 -89.60 166.87
N LEU A 244 10.38 -89.75 168.00
CA LEU A 244 9.33 -88.83 168.43
C LEU A 244 9.88 -87.44 168.81
N THR A 245 11.09 -87.36 169.35
CA THR A 245 11.76 -86.07 169.60
C THR A 245 12.16 -85.41 168.28
N ARG A 246 12.70 -86.18 167.33
CA ARG A 246 13.00 -85.70 165.97
C ARG A 246 11.71 -85.23 165.28
N GLN A 247 10.65 -86.03 165.30
CA GLN A 247 9.33 -85.70 164.73
C GLN A 247 8.67 -84.49 165.39
N LEU A 248 8.80 -84.32 166.71
CA LEU A 248 8.32 -83.11 167.40
C LEU A 248 9.12 -81.87 166.99
N GLN A 249 10.42 -82.01 166.74
CA GLN A 249 11.28 -80.93 166.26
C GLN A 249 10.98 -80.63 164.77
N GLU A 250 10.86 -81.66 163.94
CA GLU A 250 10.46 -81.59 162.52
C GLU A 250 9.08 -80.94 162.36
N ALA A 251 8.09 -81.30 163.19
CA ALA A 251 6.77 -80.68 163.18
C ALA A 251 6.78 -79.20 163.61
N LYS A 252 7.65 -78.82 164.55
CA LYS A 252 7.86 -77.41 164.93
C LYS A 252 8.56 -76.61 163.85
N MET A 253 9.57 -77.20 163.19
CA MET A 253 10.24 -76.60 162.03
C MET A 253 9.26 -76.43 160.89
N ALA A 254 8.56 -77.49 160.48
CA ALA A 254 7.54 -77.43 159.42
C ALA A 254 6.43 -76.40 159.70
N LEU A 255 6.01 -76.22 160.96
CA LEU A 255 5.05 -75.17 161.33
C LEU A 255 5.65 -73.76 161.20
N ALA A 256 6.94 -73.59 161.52
CA ALA A 256 7.67 -72.34 161.30
C ALA A 256 7.88 -72.05 159.80
N ASP A 257 8.26 -73.06 159.02
CA ASP A 257 8.44 -72.99 157.57
C ASP A 257 7.13 -72.63 156.88
N VAL A 258 6.02 -73.29 157.23
CA VAL A 258 4.67 -72.92 156.80
C VAL A 258 4.35 -71.47 157.18
N LYS A 259 4.59 -71.05 158.43
CA LYS A 259 4.32 -69.67 158.85
C LYS A 259 5.13 -68.65 158.02
N THR A 260 6.43 -68.89 157.80
CA THR A 260 7.26 -68.01 156.98
C THR A 260 6.85 -67.99 155.51
N SER A 261 6.44 -69.15 154.95
CA SER A 261 5.87 -69.25 153.61
C SER A 261 4.58 -68.45 153.46
N TRP A 262 3.64 -68.54 154.41
CA TRP A 262 2.40 -67.75 154.37
C TRP A 262 2.67 -66.25 154.55
N SER A 263 3.59 -65.83 155.43
CA SER A 263 4.02 -64.43 155.52
C SER A 263 4.69 -63.94 154.23
N GLY A 264 5.50 -64.78 153.57
CA GLY A 264 6.11 -64.48 152.28
C GLY A 264 5.07 -64.35 151.15
N GLN A 265 4.06 -65.22 151.12
CA GLN A 265 2.94 -65.14 150.17
C GLN A 265 2.10 -63.88 150.38
N ILE A 266 1.81 -63.49 151.63
CA ILE A 266 1.11 -62.24 151.95
C ILE A 266 1.93 -61.04 151.44
N ALA A 267 3.22 -60.93 151.79
CA ALA A 267 4.07 -59.85 151.33
C ALA A 267 4.22 -59.81 149.79
N ALA A 268 4.26 -60.96 149.12
CA ALA A 268 4.27 -61.05 147.66
C ALA A 268 2.95 -60.57 147.03
N LEU A 269 1.80 -60.93 147.60
CA LEU A 269 0.48 -60.46 147.17
C LEU A 269 0.30 -58.96 147.43
N GLU A 270 0.71 -58.44 148.58
CA GLU A 270 0.73 -57.00 148.88
C GLU A 270 1.60 -56.24 147.87
N THR A 271 2.79 -56.76 147.56
CA THR A 271 3.69 -56.21 146.53
C THR A 271 3.10 -56.33 145.11
N GLN A 272 2.28 -57.33 144.83
CA GLN A 272 1.56 -57.45 143.56
C GLN A 272 0.40 -56.46 143.47
N VAL A 273 -0.42 -56.33 144.51
CA VAL A 273 -1.51 -55.34 144.60
C VAL A 273 -0.94 -53.93 144.48
N ALA A 274 0.12 -53.58 145.22
CA ALA A 274 0.77 -52.28 145.14
C ALA A 274 1.27 -51.97 143.72
N ARG A 275 1.87 -52.95 143.01
CA ARG A 275 2.29 -52.79 141.61
C ARG A 275 1.11 -52.60 140.67
N VAL A 276 0.04 -53.39 140.81
CA VAL A 276 -1.17 -53.27 139.98
C VAL A 276 -1.88 -51.93 140.22
N SER A 277 -1.99 -51.47 141.46
CA SER A 277 -2.53 -50.14 141.79
C SER A 277 -1.67 -49.01 141.21
N ARG A 278 -0.33 -49.14 141.25
CA ARG A 278 0.56 -48.16 140.62
C ARG A 278 0.40 -48.15 139.10
N GLN A 279 0.41 -49.33 138.46
CA GLN A 279 0.22 -49.48 137.02
C GLN A 279 -1.14 -48.93 136.56
N ALA A 280 -2.22 -49.19 137.29
CA ALA A 280 -3.54 -48.62 137.00
C ALA A 280 -3.56 -47.08 137.12
N GLY A 281 -2.78 -46.52 138.06
CA GLY A 281 -2.56 -45.07 138.15
C GLY A 281 -1.75 -44.50 136.99
N GLU A 282 -0.70 -45.21 136.57
CA GLU A 282 0.20 -44.84 135.45
C GLU A 282 -0.54 -44.92 134.11
N GLU A 283 -1.18 -46.04 133.78
CA GLU A 283 -2.07 -46.16 132.62
C GLU A 283 -3.23 -45.15 132.68
N GLY A 284 -3.80 -44.95 133.87
CA GLY A 284 -4.86 -43.97 134.08
C GLY A 284 -4.42 -42.52 133.88
N ALA A 285 -3.13 -42.21 134.03
CA ALA A 285 -2.54 -40.91 133.68
C ALA A 285 -2.22 -40.81 132.19
N GLU A 286 -1.66 -41.87 131.60
CA GLU A 286 -1.25 -41.88 130.19
C GLU A 286 -2.46 -41.81 129.25
N ARG A 287 -3.54 -42.55 129.55
CA ARG A 287 -4.82 -42.43 128.82
C ARG A 287 -5.39 -41.00 128.86
N ARG A 288 -5.15 -40.23 129.94
CA ARG A 288 -5.55 -38.82 130.04
C ARG A 288 -4.68 -37.90 129.20
N ARG A 289 -3.37 -38.14 129.08
CA ARG A 289 -2.48 -37.41 128.16
C ARG A 289 -2.89 -37.64 126.70
N ILE A 290 -3.01 -38.90 126.32
CA ILE A 290 -3.38 -39.29 124.94
C ILE A 290 -4.72 -38.69 124.53
N GLU A 291 -5.74 -38.66 125.41
CA GLU A 291 -7.03 -38.02 125.08
C GLU A 291 -6.98 -36.48 125.04
N VAL A 292 -5.98 -35.84 125.65
CA VAL A 292 -5.71 -34.39 125.49
C VAL A 292 -4.99 -34.12 124.17
N GLU A 293 -3.89 -34.82 123.89
CA GLU A 293 -3.15 -34.71 122.62
C GLU A 293 -4.05 -34.97 121.40
N LYS A 294 -4.92 -35.98 121.50
CA LYS A 294 -5.95 -36.33 120.50
C LYS A 294 -7.02 -35.26 120.32
N LYS A 295 -7.32 -34.44 121.34
CA LYS A 295 -8.18 -33.25 121.19
C LYS A 295 -7.45 -32.12 120.49
N GLU A 296 -6.24 -31.80 120.94
CA GLU A 296 -5.42 -30.79 120.28
C GLU A 296 -5.17 -31.10 118.79
N LEU A 297 -4.93 -32.37 118.45
CA LEU A 297 -4.73 -32.80 117.06
C LEU A 297 -6.01 -32.70 116.23
N ARG A 298 -7.20 -32.91 116.83
CA ARG A 298 -8.49 -32.64 116.17
C ARG A 298 -8.69 -31.15 115.95
N GLU A 299 -8.51 -30.33 116.98
CA GLU A 299 -8.63 -28.86 116.88
C GLU A 299 -7.65 -28.29 115.85
N LYS A 300 -6.42 -28.80 115.78
CA LYS A 300 -5.44 -28.45 114.72
C LYS A 300 -5.93 -28.88 113.33
N LEU A 301 -6.53 -30.07 113.18
CA LEU A 301 -7.07 -30.55 111.90
C LEU A 301 -8.30 -29.75 111.45
N ASP A 302 -9.22 -29.44 112.37
CA ASP A 302 -10.43 -28.64 112.10
C ASP A 302 -10.06 -27.20 111.70
N ASN A 303 -9.08 -26.59 112.37
CA ASN A 303 -8.54 -25.28 111.99
C ASN A 303 -7.88 -25.31 110.61
N MET A 304 -7.02 -26.30 110.33
CA MET A 304 -6.39 -26.47 109.02
C MET A 304 -7.43 -26.68 107.90
N ALA A 305 -8.51 -27.42 108.17
CA ALA A 305 -9.60 -27.60 107.22
C ALA A 305 -10.35 -26.28 106.94
N ALA A 306 -10.59 -25.46 107.97
CA ALA A 306 -11.21 -24.14 107.81
C ALA A 306 -10.32 -23.15 107.03
N GLU A 307 -9.00 -23.16 107.25
CA GLU A 307 -8.05 -22.34 106.47
C GLU A 307 -7.94 -22.82 105.02
N LEU A 308 -7.97 -24.13 104.78
CA LEU A 308 -7.97 -24.72 103.45
C LEU A 308 -9.25 -24.35 102.67
N GLU A 309 -10.42 -24.39 103.31
CA GLU A 309 -11.67 -23.97 102.66
C GLU A 309 -11.73 -22.45 102.43
N LYS A 310 -11.20 -21.65 103.36
CA LYS A 310 -11.04 -20.21 103.19
C LYS A 310 -10.10 -19.86 102.04
N THR A 311 -8.98 -20.57 101.88
CA THR A 311 -8.03 -20.33 100.78
C THR A 311 -8.58 -20.81 99.44
N LYS A 312 -9.29 -21.95 99.37
CA LYS A 312 -10.08 -22.33 98.19
C LYS A 312 -11.09 -21.25 97.81
N GLN A 313 -11.89 -20.77 98.78
CA GLN A 313 -12.94 -19.79 98.52
C GLN A 313 -12.37 -18.42 98.11
N ASN A 314 -11.21 -18.03 98.65
CA ASN A 314 -10.46 -16.87 98.17
C ASN A 314 -9.98 -17.09 96.72
N LEU A 315 -9.34 -18.22 96.41
CA LEU A 315 -8.88 -18.54 95.06
C LEU A 315 -10.05 -18.53 94.06
N ALA A 316 -11.16 -19.15 94.42
CA ALA A 316 -12.40 -19.20 93.64
C ALA A 316 -13.13 -17.86 93.54
N ASN A 317 -12.77 -16.83 94.31
CA ASN A 317 -13.32 -15.48 94.23
C ASN A 317 -12.25 -14.43 93.83
N SER A 318 -11.09 -14.89 93.37
CA SER A 318 -9.97 -14.03 92.97
C SER A 318 -9.84 -13.93 91.45
N GLU A 319 -8.87 -13.10 91.04
CA GLU A 319 -8.39 -12.76 89.70
C GLU A 319 -8.50 -13.88 88.65
N ALA A 320 -8.33 -15.16 89.04
CA ALA A 320 -8.53 -16.30 88.16
C ALA A 320 -9.91 -16.29 87.45
N LYS A 321 -11.00 -15.92 88.15
CA LYS A 321 -12.32 -15.77 87.53
C LYS A 321 -12.37 -14.58 86.57
N ASP A 322 -11.90 -13.42 87.01
CA ASP A 322 -11.95 -12.19 86.23
C ASP A 322 -11.17 -12.35 84.92
N ILE A 323 -9.95 -12.91 85.00
CA ILE A 323 -9.10 -13.29 83.86
C ILE A 323 -9.81 -14.29 82.93
N THR A 324 -10.50 -15.32 83.45
CA THR A 324 -11.29 -16.21 82.57
C THR A 324 -12.40 -15.47 81.84
N THR A 325 -13.12 -14.56 82.51
CA THR A 325 -14.18 -13.78 81.84
C THR A 325 -13.62 -12.75 80.84
N GLU A 326 -12.46 -12.16 81.10
CA GLU A 326 -11.78 -11.27 80.16
C GLU A 326 -11.29 -12.02 78.92
N LEU A 327 -10.70 -13.21 79.10
CA LEU A 327 -10.31 -14.09 78.00
C LEU A 327 -11.52 -14.58 77.20
N GLU A 328 -12.61 -15.00 77.84
CA GLU A 328 -13.87 -15.37 77.17
C GLU A 328 -14.46 -14.20 76.36
N ASN A 329 -14.45 -12.99 76.92
CA ASN A 329 -14.90 -11.80 76.22
C ASN A 329 -13.98 -11.44 75.05
N ARG A 330 -12.65 -11.52 75.20
CA ARG A 330 -11.72 -11.25 74.10
C ARG A 330 -11.80 -12.31 72.99
N ILE A 331 -12.00 -13.58 73.34
CA ILE A 331 -12.30 -14.65 72.38
C ILE A 331 -13.60 -14.33 71.62
N ARG A 332 -14.67 -13.93 72.32
CA ARG A 332 -15.96 -13.58 71.71
C ARG A 332 -15.85 -12.42 70.73
N VAL A 333 -15.12 -11.37 71.10
CA VAL A 333 -14.84 -10.23 70.22
C VAL A 333 -14.01 -10.68 69.01
N LEU A 334 -12.93 -11.45 69.21
CA LEU A 334 -12.13 -12.01 68.12
C LEU A 334 -12.94 -12.91 67.18
N THR A 335 -13.93 -13.67 67.68
CA THR A 335 -14.78 -14.50 66.80
C THR A 335 -15.73 -13.67 65.94
N GLU A 336 -16.24 -12.55 66.44
CA GLU A 336 -17.08 -11.66 65.62
C GLU A 336 -16.22 -10.84 64.64
N GLU A 337 -15.05 -10.32 65.08
CA GLU A 337 -14.04 -9.70 64.18
C GLU A 337 -13.68 -10.64 63.01
N ASN A 338 -13.45 -11.93 63.28
CA ASN A 338 -13.18 -12.91 62.21
C ASN A 338 -14.39 -13.20 61.32
N LYS A 339 -15.61 -13.17 61.86
CA LYS A 339 -16.85 -13.37 61.10
C LYS A 339 -17.11 -12.19 60.15
N GLU A 340 -16.99 -10.95 60.63
CA GLU A 340 -17.07 -9.73 59.81
C GLU A 340 -16.02 -9.73 58.69
N LEU A 341 -14.78 -10.16 58.97
CA LEU A 341 -13.73 -10.31 57.97
C LEU A 341 -14.01 -11.41 56.94
N LEU A 342 -14.70 -12.50 57.31
CA LEU A 342 -15.13 -13.54 56.37
C LEU A 342 -16.28 -13.06 55.47
N GLU A 343 -17.26 -12.36 56.03
CA GLU A 343 -18.36 -11.74 55.28
C GLU A 343 -17.82 -10.70 54.29
N ALA A 344 -16.86 -9.85 54.70
CA ALA A 344 -16.18 -8.90 53.82
C ALA A 344 -15.31 -9.56 52.74
N LEU A 345 -14.65 -10.68 53.06
CA LEU A 345 -13.90 -11.46 52.07
C LEU A 345 -14.83 -12.10 51.02
N GLU A 346 -16.06 -12.45 51.40
CA GLU A 346 -17.05 -13.02 50.49
C GLU A 346 -17.70 -11.97 49.59
N THR A 347 -17.94 -10.74 50.08
CA THR A 347 -18.40 -9.63 49.21
C THR A 347 -17.32 -9.20 48.22
N GLU A 348 -16.06 -9.09 48.62
CA GLU A 348 -14.92 -8.83 47.71
C GLU A 348 -14.78 -9.94 46.64
N ARG A 349 -14.94 -11.22 47.01
CA ARG A 349 -15.01 -12.33 46.04
C ARG A 349 -16.19 -12.21 45.08
N GLY A 350 -17.31 -11.62 45.52
CA GLY A 350 -18.44 -11.29 44.66
C GLY A 350 -18.10 -10.19 43.65
N LEU A 351 -17.46 -9.11 44.11
CA LEU A 351 -17.00 -8.02 43.26
C LEU A 351 -15.98 -8.46 42.22
N VAL A 352 -15.00 -9.31 42.60
CA VAL A 352 -14.01 -9.88 41.68
C VAL A 352 -14.69 -10.64 40.55
N LYS A 353 -15.68 -11.51 40.83
CA LYS A 353 -16.42 -12.25 39.79
C LYS A 353 -17.19 -11.35 38.82
N VAL A 354 -17.74 -10.24 39.31
CA VAL A 354 -18.42 -9.25 38.45
C VAL A 354 -17.40 -8.51 37.57
N LEU A 355 -16.22 -8.18 38.10
CA LEU A 355 -15.13 -7.57 37.32
C LEU A 355 -14.55 -8.54 36.29
N GLU A 356 -14.43 -9.83 36.61
CA GLU A 356 -14.03 -10.90 35.69
C GLU A 356 -15.05 -11.01 34.53
N ALA A 357 -16.34 -11.12 34.82
CA ALA A 357 -17.39 -11.19 33.81
C ALA A 357 -17.46 -9.93 32.91
N ASN A 358 -17.31 -8.74 33.50
CA ASN A 358 -17.26 -7.47 32.75
C ASN A 358 -16.01 -7.39 31.85
N LEU A 359 -14.88 -7.96 32.29
CA LEU A 359 -13.65 -8.03 31.49
C LEU A 359 -13.79 -9.05 30.34
N GLU A 360 -14.43 -10.20 30.58
CA GLU A 360 -14.77 -11.16 29.52
C GLU A 360 -15.70 -10.56 28.47
N GLU A 361 -16.75 -9.83 28.87
CA GLU A 361 -17.62 -9.12 27.94
C GLU A 361 -16.89 -8.01 27.19
N SER A 362 -16.06 -7.19 27.88
CA SER A 362 -15.26 -6.17 27.21
C SER A 362 -14.26 -6.76 26.20
N ASN A 363 -13.68 -7.92 26.50
CA ASN A 363 -12.81 -8.64 25.57
C ASN A 363 -13.59 -9.16 24.37
N ARG A 364 -14.77 -9.76 24.58
CA ARG A 364 -15.67 -10.22 23.52
C ARG A 364 -16.05 -9.07 22.58
N MET A 365 -16.48 -7.93 23.13
CA MET A 365 -16.74 -6.71 22.36
C MET A 365 -15.49 -6.23 21.61
N CYS A 366 -14.29 -6.30 22.21
CA CYS A 366 -13.05 -5.94 21.52
C CYS A 366 -12.68 -6.92 20.39
N ASP A 367 -13.05 -8.20 20.47
CA ASP A 367 -12.82 -9.18 19.41
C ASP A 367 -13.86 -9.04 18.28
N GLU A 368 -15.14 -8.86 18.61
CA GLU A 368 -16.22 -8.49 17.66
C GLU A 368 -15.82 -7.24 16.84
N ASN A 369 -15.34 -6.18 17.51
CA ASN A 369 -14.86 -4.97 16.83
C ASN A 369 -13.60 -5.20 15.94
N LYS A 370 -12.74 -6.19 16.26
CA LYS A 370 -11.58 -6.55 15.40
C LYS A 370 -12.06 -7.27 14.13
N GLU A 371 -13.06 -8.13 14.24
CA GLU A 371 -13.67 -8.81 13.10
C GLU A 371 -14.39 -7.81 12.19
N GLU A 372 -15.14 -6.85 12.74
CA GLU A 372 -15.73 -5.75 11.96
C GLU A 372 -14.65 -4.89 11.25
N LEU A 373 -13.58 -4.50 11.96
CA LEU A 373 -12.47 -3.76 11.36
C LEU A 373 -11.75 -4.55 10.26
N ALA A 374 -11.59 -5.87 10.43
CA ALA A 374 -11.03 -6.75 9.40
C ALA A 374 -11.93 -6.80 8.16
N HIS A 375 -13.25 -6.93 8.35
CA HIS A 375 -14.23 -6.92 7.26
C HIS A 375 -14.26 -5.58 6.53
N LEU A 376 -14.29 -4.45 7.25
CA LEU A 376 -14.20 -3.10 6.69
C LEU A 376 -12.91 -2.89 5.90
N ASN A 377 -11.78 -3.39 6.41
CA ASN A 377 -10.50 -3.33 5.70
C ASN A 377 -10.51 -4.17 4.41
N THR A 378 -11.10 -5.38 4.43
CA THR A 378 -11.25 -6.17 3.18
C THR A 378 -12.15 -5.48 2.15
N ALA A 379 -13.29 -4.92 2.57
CA ALA A 379 -14.19 -4.17 1.68
C ALA A 379 -13.52 -2.90 1.13
N MET A 380 -12.68 -2.24 1.94
CA MET A 380 -11.85 -1.11 1.49
C MET A 380 -10.82 -1.55 0.44
N THR A 381 -10.14 -2.68 0.63
CA THR A 381 -9.20 -3.20 -0.38
C THR A 381 -9.91 -3.64 -1.66
N ASP A 382 -11.11 -4.21 -1.57
CA ASP A 382 -11.88 -4.61 -2.75
C ASP A 382 -12.33 -3.37 -3.56
N MET A 383 -12.86 -2.34 -2.89
CA MET A 383 -13.19 -1.07 -3.57
C MET A 383 -11.96 -0.35 -4.15
N GLN A 384 -10.77 -0.51 -3.55
CA GLN A 384 -9.53 0.00 -4.15
C GLN A 384 -9.17 -0.75 -5.44
N HIS A 385 -9.34 -2.08 -5.49
CA HIS A 385 -9.13 -2.85 -6.71
C HIS A 385 -10.15 -2.47 -7.79
N ASP A 386 -11.43 -2.35 -7.45
CA ASP A 386 -12.49 -1.90 -8.38
C ASP A 386 -12.22 -0.49 -8.93
N TYR A 387 -11.77 0.45 -8.09
CA TYR A 387 -11.38 1.79 -8.52
C TYR A 387 -10.21 1.74 -9.51
N ILE A 388 -9.16 0.97 -9.21
CA ILE A 388 -7.99 0.80 -10.09
C ILE A 388 -8.40 0.16 -11.43
N ASP A 389 -9.29 -0.83 -11.42
CA ASP A 389 -9.79 -1.48 -12.63
C ASP A 389 -10.73 -0.58 -13.44
N LEU A 390 -11.52 0.27 -12.79
CA LEU A 390 -12.31 1.31 -13.46
C LEU A 390 -11.41 2.37 -14.10
N GLN A 391 -10.34 2.80 -13.42
CA GLN A 391 -9.33 3.70 -13.98
C GLN A 391 -8.62 3.07 -15.21
N ARG A 392 -8.20 1.80 -15.12
CA ARG A 392 -7.61 1.06 -16.26
C ARG A 392 -8.55 0.99 -17.47
N LYS A 393 -9.86 0.78 -17.24
CA LYS A 393 -10.90 0.79 -18.29
C LYS A 393 -11.05 2.18 -18.91
N TYR A 394 -11.17 3.22 -18.09
CA TYR A 394 -11.25 4.62 -18.55
C TYR A 394 -10.03 5.05 -19.39
N GLU A 395 -8.82 4.73 -18.94
CA GLU A 395 -7.59 5.02 -19.70
C GLU A 395 -7.52 4.24 -21.03
N LYS A 396 -8.11 3.04 -21.08
CA LYS A 396 -8.21 2.25 -22.31
C LYS A 396 -9.20 2.90 -23.28
N GLU A 397 -10.42 3.23 -22.85
CA GLU A 397 -11.41 3.91 -23.70
C GLU A 397 -10.90 5.26 -24.20
N ARG A 398 -10.18 6.02 -23.36
CA ARG A 398 -9.49 7.26 -23.76
C ARG A 398 -8.49 6.98 -24.89
N ARG A 399 -7.62 5.98 -24.75
CA ARG A 399 -6.66 5.61 -25.81
C ARG A 399 -7.35 5.17 -27.11
N GLU A 400 -8.41 4.38 -27.02
CA GLU A 400 -9.20 3.94 -28.19
C GLU A 400 -9.91 5.12 -28.89
N LYS A 401 -10.38 6.12 -28.12
CA LYS A 401 -10.90 7.39 -28.64
C LYS A 401 -9.81 8.22 -29.32
N ASP A 402 -8.65 8.39 -28.69
CA ASP A 402 -7.53 9.17 -29.24
C ASP A 402 -7.02 8.53 -30.55
N GLU A 403 -6.94 7.19 -30.63
CA GLU A 403 -6.71 6.47 -31.88
C GLU A 403 -7.83 6.66 -32.91
N ALA A 404 -9.11 6.66 -32.50
CA ALA A 404 -10.23 6.87 -33.40
C ALA A 404 -10.22 8.28 -34.03
N LEU A 405 -9.80 9.29 -33.26
CA LEU A 405 -9.58 10.65 -33.74
C LEU A 405 -8.42 10.71 -34.74
N LEU A 406 -7.30 10.03 -34.47
CA LEU A 406 -6.17 9.91 -35.42
C LEU A 406 -6.59 9.20 -36.73
N ARG A 407 -7.35 8.10 -36.64
CA ARG A 407 -7.92 7.40 -37.80
C ARG A 407 -8.88 8.31 -38.59
N ASN A 408 -9.69 9.11 -37.92
CA ASN A 408 -10.60 10.06 -38.55
C ASN A 408 -9.84 11.19 -39.26
N ALA A 409 -8.83 11.79 -38.62
CA ALA A 409 -7.98 12.82 -39.22
C ALA A 409 -7.26 12.32 -40.48
N HIS A 410 -6.66 11.13 -40.43
CA HIS A 410 -6.03 10.49 -41.59
C HIS A 410 -7.03 10.17 -42.72
N MET A 411 -8.24 9.72 -42.39
CA MET A 411 -9.29 9.50 -43.38
C MET A 411 -9.73 10.81 -44.04
N SER A 412 -9.91 11.87 -43.25
CA SER A 412 -10.25 13.21 -43.73
C SER A 412 -9.17 13.79 -44.65
N GLN A 413 -7.89 13.63 -44.29
CA GLN A 413 -6.77 14.02 -45.14
C GLN A 413 -6.74 13.27 -46.48
N ASN A 414 -7.01 11.96 -46.48
CA ASN A 414 -7.10 11.16 -47.70
C ASN A 414 -8.30 11.56 -48.58
N ILE A 415 -9.45 11.91 -47.96
CA ILE A 415 -10.61 12.45 -48.65
C ILE A 415 -10.29 13.81 -49.28
N GLU A 416 -9.66 14.72 -48.56
CA GLU A 416 -9.29 16.04 -49.10
C GLU A 416 -8.25 15.91 -50.24
N MET A 417 -7.27 15.01 -50.10
CA MET A 417 -6.31 14.70 -51.16
C MET A 417 -7.00 14.12 -52.41
N SER A 418 -7.98 13.23 -52.25
CA SER A 418 -8.75 12.71 -53.38
C SER A 418 -9.65 13.79 -54.01
N GLN A 419 -10.21 14.71 -53.22
CA GLN A 419 -10.95 15.88 -53.72
C GLN A 419 -10.06 16.89 -54.45
N CYS A 420 -8.78 17.03 -54.09
CA CYS A 420 -7.80 17.78 -54.87
C CYS A 420 -7.56 17.12 -56.23
N ASN A 421 -7.40 15.79 -56.27
CA ASN A 421 -7.22 15.03 -57.51
C ASN A 421 -8.47 15.09 -58.41
N VAL A 422 -9.67 15.01 -57.83
CA VAL A 422 -10.94 15.18 -58.57
C VAL A 422 -11.02 16.59 -59.16
N ARG A 423 -10.78 17.64 -58.39
CA ARG A 423 -10.78 19.03 -58.90
C ARG A 423 -9.74 19.26 -60.00
N TYR A 424 -8.58 18.61 -59.92
CA TYR A 424 -7.57 18.65 -61.00
C TYR A 424 -8.12 18.01 -62.29
N LEU A 425 -8.70 16.80 -62.19
CA LEU A 425 -9.28 16.10 -63.34
C LEU A 425 -10.53 16.81 -63.90
N GLU A 426 -11.33 17.46 -63.06
CA GLU A 426 -12.45 18.30 -63.50
C GLU A 426 -11.97 19.49 -64.33
N ASN A 427 -10.90 20.17 -63.92
CA ASN A 427 -10.27 21.24 -64.70
C ASN A 427 -9.69 20.70 -66.01
N GLU A 428 -9.00 19.56 -66.00
CA GLU A 428 -8.49 18.93 -67.24
C GLU A 428 -9.62 18.55 -68.20
N VAL A 429 -10.76 18.08 -67.69
CA VAL A 429 -11.97 17.82 -68.48
C VAL A 429 -12.60 19.11 -69.02
N VAL A 430 -12.51 20.24 -68.31
CA VAL A 430 -12.94 21.56 -68.83
C VAL A 430 -12.01 22.03 -69.96
N ASP A 431 -10.69 21.93 -69.79
CA ASP A 431 -9.71 22.29 -70.82
C ASP A 431 -9.83 21.41 -72.08
N LEU A 432 -10.09 20.11 -71.90
CA LEU A 432 -10.35 19.19 -73.00
C LEU A 432 -11.68 19.50 -73.71
N LYS A 433 -12.73 19.88 -72.99
CA LYS A 433 -13.99 20.36 -73.60
C LYS A 433 -13.79 21.66 -74.39
N ALA A 434 -13.01 22.61 -73.88
CA ALA A 434 -12.69 23.83 -74.60
C ALA A 434 -11.98 23.54 -75.93
N LYS A 435 -10.95 22.66 -75.90
CA LYS A 435 -10.25 22.19 -77.11
C LYS A 435 -11.18 21.44 -78.08
N ILE A 436 -12.14 20.66 -77.59
CA ILE A 436 -13.16 20.03 -78.44
C ILE A 436 -14.01 21.10 -79.14
N THR A 437 -14.51 22.10 -78.42
CA THR A 437 -15.31 23.18 -79.03
C THR A 437 -14.53 24.04 -80.02
N GLU A 438 -13.22 24.23 -79.81
CA GLU A 438 -12.32 24.89 -80.76
C GLU A 438 -12.18 24.06 -82.05
N VAL A 439 -11.93 22.76 -81.93
CA VAL A 439 -11.87 21.83 -83.08
C VAL A 439 -13.21 21.73 -83.80
N GLU A 440 -14.34 21.72 -83.09
CA GLU A 440 -15.69 21.74 -83.68
C GLU A 440 -15.95 23.03 -84.47
N SER A 441 -15.47 24.18 -83.98
CA SER A 441 -15.52 25.45 -84.70
C SER A 441 -14.68 25.41 -85.98
N VAL A 442 -13.45 24.87 -85.93
CA VAL A 442 -12.60 24.68 -87.12
C VAL A 442 -13.23 23.72 -88.13
N VAL A 443 -13.89 22.65 -87.68
CA VAL A 443 -14.63 21.72 -88.55
C VAL A 443 -15.87 22.38 -89.17
N ALA A 444 -16.58 23.25 -88.43
CA ALA A 444 -17.69 24.03 -88.97
C ALA A 444 -17.20 25.01 -90.06
N GLN A 445 -16.12 25.75 -89.80
CA GLN A 445 -15.49 26.63 -90.78
C GLN A 445 -15.03 25.87 -92.03
N HIS A 446 -14.46 24.67 -91.87
CA HIS A 446 -14.06 23.85 -93.02
C HIS A 446 -15.25 23.38 -93.87
N ARG A 447 -16.41 23.08 -93.25
CA ARG A 447 -17.65 22.74 -93.97
C ARG A 447 -18.23 23.94 -94.72
N GLU A 448 -18.16 25.13 -94.14
CA GLU A 448 -18.57 26.39 -94.79
C GLU A 448 -17.70 26.66 -96.03
N ASN A 449 -16.37 26.65 -95.86
CA ASN A 449 -15.40 26.81 -96.96
C ASN A 449 -15.58 25.73 -98.06
N GLN A 450 -15.95 24.50 -97.67
CA GLN A 450 -16.26 23.42 -98.61
C GLN A 450 -17.56 23.68 -99.41
N ALA A 451 -18.58 24.29 -98.79
CA ALA A 451 -19.80 24.70 -99.47
C ALA A 451 -19.55 25.86 -100.46
N GLU A 452 -18.73 26.85 -100.09
CA GLU A 452 -18.27 27.90 -101.02
C GLU A 452 -17.56 27.31 -102.24
N CYS A 453 -16.66 26.33 -102.02
CA CYS A 453 -15.96 25.65 -103.11
C CYS A 453 -16.90 24.87 -104.04
N LEU A 454 -18.03 24.35 -103.54
CA LEU A 454 -19.05 23.72 -104.37
C LEU A 454 -19.78 24.77 -105.23
N ILE A 455 -20.17 25.91 -104.66
CA ILE A 455 -20.82 27.01 -105.39
C ILE A 455 -19.91 27.55 -106.50
N ILE A 456 -18.62 27.75 -106.21
CA ILE A 456 -17.62 28.17 -107.22
C ILE A 456 -17.55 27.13 -108.36
N LYS A 457 -17.50 25.84 -108.02
CA LYS A 457 -17.44 24.73 -108.99
C LYS A 457 -18.69 24.58 -109.84
N GLU A 458 -19.86 25.02 -109.38
CA GLU A 458 -21.07 25.08 -110.21
C GLU A 458 -21.09 26.31 -111.13
N ASN A 459 -20.62 27.45 -110.64
CA ASN A 459 -20.45 28.65 -111.46
C ASN A 459 -19.45 28.45 -112.62
N GLU A 460 -18.36 27.72 -112.41
CA GLU A 460 -17.43 27.37 -113.50
C GLU A 460 -18.06 26.43 -114.54
N LYS A 461 -18.83 25.42 -114.11
CA LYS A 461 -19.58 24.53 -115.03
C LYS A 461 -20.60 25.29 -115.88
N ALA A 462 -21.19 26.36 -115.35
CA ALA A 462 -22.09 27.21 -116.12
C ALA A 462 -21.32 27.94 -117.22
N ARG A 463 -20.21 28.60 -116.88
CA ARG A 463 -19.34 29.31 -117.85
C ARG A 463 -18.79 28.41 -118.94
N THR A 464 -18.43 27.16 -118.65
CA THR A 464 -17.98 26.22 -119.69
C THR A 464 -19.05 25.93 -120.74
N LYS A 465 -20.34 25.87 -120.36
CA LYS A 465 -21.44 25.68 -121.32
C LYS A 465 -21.67 26.92 -122.19
N GLU A 466 -21.55 28.11 -121.63
CA GLU A 466 -21.64 29.37 -122.39
C GLU A 466 -20.54 29.44 -123.46
N ILE A 467 -19.33 28.94 -123.15
CA ILE A 467 -18.21 28.85 -124.09
C ILE A 467 -18.51 27.83 -125.21
N GLU A 468 -19.02 26.63 -124.88
CA GLU A 468 -19.39 25.62 -125.87
C GLU A 468 -20.47 26.12 -126.86
N ASP A 469 -21.48 26.86 -126.38
CA ASP A 469 -22.55 27.40 -127.24
C ASP A 469 -22.10 28.61 -128.06
N LEU A 470 -21.09 29.36 -127.61
CA LEU A 470 -20.41 30.37 -128.43
C LEU A 470 -19.55 29.73 -129.53
N GLN A 471 -18.87 28.61 -129.26
CA GLN A 471 -18.08 27.89 -130.25
C GLN A 471 -18.94 27.37 -131.41
N LYS A 472 -20.07 26.71 -131.11
CA LYS A 472 -21.04 26.22 -132.13
C LYS A 472 -21.56 27.35 -133.05
N ARG A 473 -21.72 28.56 -132.50
CA ARG A 473 -22.11 29.75 -133.29
C ARG A 473 -21.01 30.21 -134.25
N ILE A 474 -19.74 30.12 -133.85
CA ILE A 474 -18.61 30.47 -134.71
C ILE A 474 -18.49 29.47 -135.87
N GLU A 475 -18.64 28.17 -135.60
CA GLU A 475 -18.61 27.12 -136.62
C GLU A 475 -19.66 27.37 -137.71
N ALA A 476 -20.92 27.59 -137.31
CA ALA A 476 -22.02 27.91 -138.23
C ALA A 476 -21.76 29.18 -139.09
N PHE A 477 -21.10 30.20 -138.53
CA PHE A 477 -20.68 31.37 -139.32
C PHE A 477 -19.59 31.01 -140.34
N THR A 478 -18.59 30.20 -139.96
CA THR A 478 -17.53 29.79 -140.90
C THR A 478 -18.03 28.91 -142.05
N GLU A 479 -19.03 28.05 -141.83
CA GLU A 479 -19.70 27.33 -142.92
C GLU A 479 -20.39 28.30 -143.90
N SER A 480 -21.07 29.33 -143.38
CA SER A 480 -21.71 30.35 -144.23
C SER A 480 -20.69 31.16 -145.04
N GLU A 481 -19.55 31.52 -144.45
CA GLU A 481 -18.47 32.25 -145.12
C GLU A 481 -17.84 31.42 -146.26
N ASN A 482 -17.63 30.12 -146.03
CA ASN A 482 -17.10 29.21 -147.04
C ASN A 482 -18.06 29.01 -148.23
N SER A 483 -19.38 29.05 -148.00
CA SER A 483 -20.38 29.01 -149.08
C SER A 483 -20.30 30.25 -149.99
N LEU A 484 -20.09 31.43 -149.40
CA LEU A 484 -19.96 32.70 -150.13
C LEU A 484 -18.65 32.77 -150.94
N LYS A 485 -17.53 32.34 -150.35
CA LYS A 485 -16.23 32.26 -151.05
C LYS A 485 -16.31 31.42 -152.32
N LYS A 486 -17.02 30.28 -152.27
CA LYS A 486 -17.21 29.42 -153.45
C LYS A 486 -18.01 30.12 -154.56
N SER A 487 -19.10 30.79 -154.20
CA SER A 487 -19.93 31.54 -155.17
C SER A 487 -19.17 32.68 -155.85
N ILE A 488 -18.26 33.35 -155.12
CA ILE A 488 -17.36 34.37 -155.70
C ILE A 488 -16.40 33.72 -156.70
N GLN A 489 -15.77 32.60 -156.33
CA GLN A 489 -14.81 31.88 -157.17
C GLN A 489 -15.43 31.39 -158.49
N ASP A 490 -16.67 30.87 -158.44
CA ASP A 490 -17.39 30.45 -159.65
C ASP A 490 -17.62 31.64 -160.61
N LEU A 491 -18.03 32.81 -160.10
CA LEU A 491 -18.22 34.04 -160.88
C LEU A 491 -16.90 34.59 -161.48
N GLU A 492 -15.79 34.49 -160.76
CA GLU A 492 -14.47 34.88 -161.28
C GLU A 492 -14.04 34.03 -162.50
N THR A 493 -14.37 32.73 -162.51
CA THR A 493 -14.07 31.88 -163.68
C THR A 493 -14.88 32.28 -164.92
N GLU A 494 -16.17 32.63 -164.76
CA GLU A 494 -17.03 33.03 -165.87
C GLU A 494 -16.56 34.36 -166.50
N ILE A 495 -16.07 35.29 -165.68
CA ILE A 495 -15.43 36.54 -166.13
C ILE A 495 -14.11 36.25 -166.87
N CYS A 496 -13.32 35.29 -166.39
CA CYS A 496 -12.05 34.90 -167.01
C CYS A 496 -12.26 34.39 -168.45
N ASP A 497 -13.25 33.51 -168.68
CA ASP A 497 -13.51 32.93 -169.99
C ASP A 497 -14.15 33.91 -170.99
N LYS A 498 -15.00 34.84 -170.51
CA LYS A 498 -15.51 35.94 -171.34
C LYS A 498 -14.35 36.84 -171.82
N ASN A 499 -13.38 37.15 -170.96
CA ASN A 499 -12.20 37.94 -171.32
C ASN A 499 -11.23 37.24 -172.29
N LYS A 500 -11.08 35.90 -172.22
CA LYS A 500 -10.29 35.14 -173.22
C LYS A 500 -10.87 35.30 -174.63
N LYS A 501 -12.20 35.26 -174.75
CA LYS A 501 -12.94 35.36 -176.02
C LYS A 501 -12.74 36.71 -176.73
N ILE A 502 -12.61 37.79 -175.96
CA ILE A 502 -12.33 39.14 -176.49
C ILE A 502 -10.92 39.19 -177.10
N LYS A 503 -9.88 38.75 -176.36
CA LYS A 503 -8.48 38.74 -176.85
C LYS A 503 -8.27 37.94 -178.15
N THR A 504 -9.04 36.87 -178.37
CA THR A 504 -8.96 36.10 -179.63
C THR A 504 -9.52 36.82 -180.85
N LEU A 505 -10.37 37.84 -180.67
CA LEU A 505 -10.90 38.65 -181.76
C LEU A 505 -9.95 39.81 -182.13
N ASP A 506 -9.40 40.51 -181.13
CA ASP A 506 -8.44 41.61 -181.35
C ASP A 506 -7.19 41.17 -182.12
N ASN A 507 -6.58 40.04 -181.72
CA ASN A 507 -5.37 39.54 -182.39
C ASN A 507 -5.61 39.24 -183.88
N ARG A 508 -6.77 38.66 -184.22
CA ARG A 508 -7.14 38.30 -185.60
C ARG A 508 -7.27 39.53 -186.52
N ILE A 509 -7.62 40.69 -185.96
CA ILE A 509 -7.69 41.97 -186.68
C ILE A 509 -6.29 42.62 -186.79
N SER A 510 -5.41 42.38 -185.81
CA SER A 510 -4.06 42.97 -185.77
C SER A 510 -3.11 42.39 -186.83
N ASP A 511 -3.16 41.08 -187.06
CA ASP A 511 -2.10 40.39 -187.83
C ASP A 511 -2.28 40.50 -189.36
N MET A 512 -3.52 40.48 -189.87
CA MET A 512 -3.78 40.74 -191.30
C MET A 512 -3.33 42.14 -191.74
N LYS A 513 -3.17 43.08 -190.81
CA LYS A 513 -2.82 44.49 -191.07
C LYS A 513 -1.30 44.73 -191.20
N LYS A 514 -0.44 43.77 -190.87
CA LYS A 514 1.03 43.97 -190.76
C LYS A 514 1.86 43.41 -191.91
N THR A 515 1.31 42.49 -192.71
CA THR A 515 2.12 41.70 -193.67
C THR A 515 2.18 42.30 -195.08
N LEU A 516 1.22 43.14 -195.50
CA LEU A 516 1.08 43.62 -196.88
C LEU A 516 1.15 45.15 -197.07
N GLN A 517 1.75 45.89 -196.13
CA GLN A 517 2.11 47.31 -196.32
C GLN A 517 3.61 47.58 -196.05
N ARG A 518 4.47 46.83 -196.74
CA ARG A 518 5.89 47.19 -196.92
C ARG A 518 6.42 47.00 -198.36
N GLU A 519 5.57 46.75 -199.35
CA GLU A 519 6.02 46.59 -200.76
C GLU A 519 5.45 47.60 -201.78
N LEU A 520 4.32 48.28 -201.53
CA LEU A 520 3.85 49.35 -202.42
C LEU A 520 3.36 50.62 -201.72
N GLN A 521 3.85 51.75 -202.24
CA GLN A 521 3.13 52.98 -202.63
C GLN A 521 1.74 53.18 -202.00
N SER A 522 1.46 54.28 -201.29
CA SER A 522 1.24 55.60 -201.89
C SER A 522 0.79 56.64 -200.82
N SER A 523 0.67 57.91 -201.22
CA SER A 523 -0.17 58.99 -200.63
C SER A 523 -0.26 59.15 -199.09
N LYS A 524 0.21 60.30 -198.58
CA LYS A 524 0.16 60.71 -197.17
C LYS A 524 -0.85 61.84 -196.96
N THR A 525 -1.96 61.59 -196.24
CA THR A 525 -2.97 62.59 -195.86
C THR A 525 -3.67 62.26 -194.53
N ASP A 526 -3.50 63.14 -193.54
CA ASP A 526 -4.46 63.72 -192.57
C ASP A 526 -5.68 62.97 -191.96
N LEU A 527 -5.86 63.20 -190.64
CA LEU A 527 -7.10 63.13 -189.79
C LEU A 527 -7.71 61.72 -189.54
N THR A 528 -8.47 61.42 -188.46
CA THR A 528 -8.99 62.13 -187.25
C THR A 528 -8.56 61.37 -185.95
N SER A 529 -8.62 61.82 -184.68
CA SER A 529 -9.34 62.85 -183.89
C SER A 529 -10.72 62.47 -183.31
N ALA A 530 -10.87 62.37 -181.97
CA ALA A 530 -12.09 62.77 -181.22
C ALA A 530 -12.02 62.76 -179.67
N GLU A 531 -11.79 61.63 -178.97
CA GLU A 531 -12.45 61.42 -177.65
C GLU A 531 -11.63 61.51 -176.33
N GLU A 532 -10.35 61.11 -176.28
CA GLU A 532 -9.69 60.80 -174.98
C GLU A 532 -9.47 62.00 -174.02
N GLN A 533 -9.57 63.25 -174.50
CA GLN A 533 -9.40 64.43 -173.64
C GLN A 533 -10.54 64.62 -172.63
N ASP A 534 -11.73 64.08 -172.86
CA ASP A 534 -12.88 64.34 -172.00
C ASP A 534 -12.93 63.46 -170.74
N ILE A 535 -12.48 62.19 -170.83
CA ILE A 535 -12.42 61.27 -169.67
C ILE A 535 -11.53 61.84 -168.56
N SER A 536 -10.36 62.38 -168.94
CA SER A 536 -9.42 63.02 -168.03
C SER A 536 -10.05 64.22 -167.28
N ARG A 537 -10.84 65.05 -167.99
CA ARG A 537 -11.59 66.16 -167.37
C ARG A 537 -12.71 65.68 -166.46
N ARG A 538 -13.42 64.61 -166.84
CA ARG A 538 -14.54 64.06 -166.06
C ARG A 538 -14.06 63.46 -164.74
N TYR A 539 -12.93 62.73 -164.75
CA TYR A 539 -12.31 62.20 -163.53
C TYR A 539 -11.78 63.32 -162.62
N LEU A 540 -11.11 64.33 -163.19
CA LEU A 540 -10.60 65.48 -162.43
C LEU A 540 -11.73 66.24 -161.71
N LYS A 541 -12.85 66.51 -162.41
CA LYS A 541 -14.05 67.11 -161.80
C LYS A 541 -14.56 66.30 -160.60
N HIS A 542 -14.62 64.97 -160.72
CA HIS A 542 -15.09 64.10 -159.65
C HIS A 542 -14.17 64.12 -158.41
N VAL A 543 -12.85 64.10 -158.60
CA VAL A 543 -11.89 64.16 -157.47
C VAL A 543 -11.95 65.51 -156.76
N VAL A 544 -12.05 66.62 -157.49
CA VAL A 544 -12.21 67.97 -156.90
C VAL A 544 -13.54 68.11 -156.17
N LEU A 545 -14.66 67.67 -156.76
CA LEU A 545 -15.97 67.69 -156.11
C LEU A 545 -15.99 66.83 -154.84
N ARG A 546 -15.43 65.61 -154.89
CA ARG A 546 -15.35 64.77 -153.69
C ARG A 546 -14.48 65.41 -152.62
N PHE A 547 -13.30 65.95 -152.94
CA PHE A 547 -12.47 66.65 -151.95
C PHE A 547 -13.24 67.78 -151.23
N LEU A 548 -13.93 68.64 -151.98
CA LEU A 548 -14.71 69.78 -151.45
C LEU A 548 -15.96 69.39 -150.64
N THR A 549 -16.46 68.15 -150.78
CA THR A 549 -17.68 67.64 -150.10
C THR A 549 -17.41 66.52 -149.10
N SER A 550 -16.19 66.00 -149.07
CA SER A 550 -15.78 64.88 -148.23
C SER A 550 -15.56 65.26 -146.77
N ARG A 551 -15.67 64.26 -145.88
CA ARG A 551 -15.40 64.48 -144.45
C ARG A 551 -13.88 64.54 -144.20
N GLU A 552 -13.50 65.21 -143.12
CA GLU A 552 -12.11 65.63 -142.78
C GLU A 552 -11.00 64.56 -142.92
N LEU A 553 -11.34 63.28 -142.75
CA LEU A 553 -10.42 62.15 -142.94
C LEU A 553 -10.20 61.78 -144.42
N GLU A 554 -11.27 61.76 -145.22
CA GLU A 554 -11.19 61.50 -146.67
C GLU A 554 -10.46 62.63 -147.39
N ALA A 555 -10.73 63.88 -147.02
CA ALA A 555 -10.09 65.07 -147.63
C ALA A 555 -8.55 64.96 -147.59
N ARG A 556 -7.97 64.58 -146.45
CA ARG A 556 -6.51 64.38 -146.30
C ARG A 556 -5.96 63.27 -147.19
N GLN A 557 -6.72 62.20 -147.42
CA GLN A 557 -6.30 61.11 -148.32
C GLN A 557 -6.36 61.56 -149.79
N LEU A 558 -7.37 62.36 -150.15
CA LEU A 558 -7.54 62.92 -151.49
C LEU A 558 -6.52 64.03 -151.83
N THR A 559 -5.85 64.66 -150.86
CA THR A 559 -4.81 65.69 -151.12
C THR A 559 -3.69 65.18 -152.04
N ARG A 560 -3.22 63.94 -151.84
CA ARG A 560 -2.20 63.31 -152.71
C ARG A 560 -2.73 63.07 -154.13
N ALA A 561 -3.99 62.63 -154.26
CA ALA A 561 -4.61 62.42 -155.56
C ALA A 561 -4.71 63.74 -156.35
N LEU A 562 -5.14 64.83 -155.68
CA LEU A 562 -5.16 66.18 -156.27
C LEU A 562 -3.77 66.66 -156.68
N SER A 563 -2.75 66.48 -155.84
CA SER A 563 -1.35 66.81 -156.17
C SER A 563 -0.91 66.15 -157.48
N THR A 564 -1.11 64.83 -157.60
CA THR A 564 -0.71 64.08 -158.81
C THR A 564 -1.52 64.43 -160.06
N LEU A 565 -2.82 64.70 -159.93
CA LEU A 565 -3.70 65.00 -161.07
C LEU A 565 -3.58 66.45 -161.57
N LEU A 566 -3.34 67.41 -160.68
CA LEU A 566 -3.15 68.82 -161.01
C LEU A 566 -1.68 69.21 -161.22
N ARG A 567 -0.73 68.29 -160.99
CA ARG A 567 0.73 68.53 -161.02
C ARG A 567 1.17 69.67 -160.09
N LEU A 568 0.58 69.73 -158.89
CA LEU A 568 0.93 70.74 -157.90
C LEU A 568 2.38 70.60 -157.44
N SER A 569 3.05 71.72 -157.20
CA SER A 569 4.36 71.71 -156.54
C SER A 569 4.26 71.23 -155.09
N ALA A 570 5.38 70.78 -154.53
CA ALA A 570 5.44 70.37 -153.12
C ALA A 570 5.03 71.50 -152.15
N HIS A 571 5.17 72.78 -152.54
CA HIS A 571 4.72 73.92 -151.74
C HIS A 571 3.20 74.09 -151.78
N GLU A 572 2.58 73.98 -152.96
CA GLU A 572 1.11 74.05 -153.11
C GLU A 572 0.41 72.86 -152.43
N GLU A 573 0.98 71.66 -152.50
CA GLU A 573 0.47 70.51 -151.73
C GLU A 573 0.63 70.70 -150.21
N ALA A 574 1.71 71.36 -149.76
CA ALA A 574 1.88 71.69 -148.33
C ALA A 574 0.84 72.71 -147.84
N LEU A 575 0.52 73.74 -148.63
CA LEU A 575 -0.55 74.69 -148.34
C LEU A 575 -1.92 74.01 -148.26
N LEU A 576 -2.23 73.09 -149.18
CA LEU A 576 -3.47 72.29 -149.13
C LEU A 576 -3.57 71.38 -147.89
N ARG A 577 -2.45 70.87 -147.38
CA ARG A 577 -2.44 70.13 -146.10
C ARG A 577 -2.64 71.05 -144.90
N ALA A 578 -2.05 72.24 -144.91
CA ALA A 578 -2.15 73.21 -143.82
C ALA A 578 -3.55 73.84 -143.69
N ALA A 579 -4.31 73.89 -144.79
CA ALA A 579 -5.70 74.37 -144.80
C ALA A 579 -6.71 73.38 -144.16
N LEU A 580 -6.30 72.15 -143.86
CA LEU A 580 -7.12 71.16 -143.15
C LEU A 580 -6.78 71.22 -141.64
N PRO A 581 -7.77 71.25 -140.72
CA PRO A 581 -7.50 71.34 -139.29
C PRO A 581 -6.55 70.25 -138.76
N ALA A 582 -5.80 70.51 -137.69
CA ALA A 582 -5.04 69.47 -136.99
C ALA A 582 -5.92 68.80 -135.94
N ARG A 583 -6.27 67.52 -136.11
CA ARG A 583 -7.09 66.78 -135.13
C ARG A 583 -6.22 65.93 -134.21
N THR A 584 -5.94 66.48 -133.02
CA THR A 584 -5.14 65.88 -131.95
C THR A 584 -5.98 65.17 -130.90
N GLY A 585 -5.41 64.17 -130.21
CA GLY A 585 -5.97 63.59 -128.98
C GLY A 585 -6.88 62.35 -129.18
N LEU A 586 -7.24 61.72 -128.05
CA LEU A 586 -7.88 60.40 -127.97
C LEU A 586 -9.29 60.29 -128.58
N ALA A 587 -9.94 61.40 -128.93
CA ALA A 587 -11.28 61.45 -129.55
C ALA A 587 -11.32 60.97 -131.03
N ALA A 588 -10.33 60.17 -131.44
CA ALA A 588 -10.17 59.63 -132.79
C ALA A 588 -10.61 58.15 -132.92
N TRP A 589 -10.82 57.41 -131.82
CA TRP A 589 -11.08 55.97 -131.87
C TRP A 589 -12.56 55.58 -131.62
N PHE A 590 -13.32 56.27 -130.77
CA PHE A 590 -14.77 56.03 -130.57
C PHE A 590 -15.57 57.35 -130.41
N PRO A 591 -16.30 57.82 -131.43
CA PRO A 591 -16.99 59.12 -131.41
C PRO A 591 -18.51 59.11 -131.07
N SER A 592 -19.03 58.10 -130.35
CA SER A 592 -20.47 57.98 -130.03
C SER A 592 -20.73 57.77 -128.55
N LEU A 593 -21.78 58.42 -128.03
CA LEU A 593 -22.26 58.38 -126.65
C LEU A 593 -21.38 59.09 -125.60
N ASN A 594 -21.29 60.42 -125.73
CA ASN A 594 -21.62 61.29 -124.59
C ASN A 594 -22.16 62.66 -125.07
N ALA A 595 -23.37 62.61 -125.63
CA ALA A 595 -24.27 63.73 -125.95
C ALA A 595 -25.68 63.15 -126.16
#